data_AF-A0A940DTU7-F1
#
_entry.id   AF-A0A940DTU7-F1
#
_cell.length_a   1.000
_cell.length_b   1.000
_cell.length_c   1.000
_cell.angle_alpha   90.00
_cell.angle_beta   90.00
_cell.angle_gamma   90.00
#
_symmetry.space_group_name_H-M   'P 1'
#
loop_
_entity.id
_entity.type
_entity.pdbx_description
1 polymer ?
#
loop_
_entity_poly.entity_id
_entity_poly.type
_entity_poly.pdbx_seq_one_letter_code
_entity_poly.pdbx_strand_id
1 'polypeptide(L)'
;MSGGYIMDNLFNKISTFLNISLPQEIMNAFDNPIYLKQKNDFLVRLLSFEEAAEMYSYLKEDVNISEVFPLWTDDNSNYVGVYMFGLLTGRVCFINHEEIDLSPVYPNVQTLIQTLLENPESDWYELPRYYPQPKEHTDKLQLKQDVQAIEELKNLLKNPELDEEKRTQYLFSVMALTPYTQLHKIIPLLEDSDMWVQERAAEILGFHRYIPAREKLNWVKEHGQHNGKMSAELALKRIRMELKNQNIKK
;
A
#
# COMPACT_ATOMS: atom_id res chain seq x y z
N MET A 1 27.30 0.99 20.49
CA MET A 1 26.70 2.17 21.17
C MET A 1 26.61 3.41 20.25
N SER A 2 26.42 3.27 18.94
CA SER A 2 26.41 4.40 17.98
C SER A 2 25.09 4.58 17.21
N GLY A 3 24.10 3.70 17.38
CA GLY A 3 22.87 3.70 16.58
C GLY A 3 21.85 4.78 16.97
N GLY A 4 21.60 4.98 18.28
CA GLY A 4 20.58 5.93 18.75
C GLY A 4 20.84 7.39 18.31
N TYR A 5 22.09 7.85 18.38
CA TYR A 5 22.46 9.22 17.98
C TYR A 5 22.26 9.52 16.48
N ILE A 6 22.42 8.52 15.60
CA ILE A 6 22.28 8.68 14.14
C ILE A 6 20.80 8.76 13.77
N MET A 7 19.97 7.96 14.44
CA MET A 7 18.54 7.91 14.23
C MET A 7 17.82 9.17 14.72
N ASP A 8 18.14 9.62 15.94
CA ASP A 8 17.62 10.88 16.46
C ASP A 8 17.92 12.02 15.48
N ASN A 9 19.07 11.99 14.81
CA ASN A 9 19.42 12.98 13.80
C ASN A 9 18.54 12.88 12.54
N LEU A 10 18.30 11.68 11.99
CA LEU A 10 17.47 11.50 10.78
C LEU A 10 16.03 11.98 11.00
N PHE A 11 15.35 11.52 12.06
CA PHE A 11 13.95 11.91 12.29
C PHE A 11 13.79 13.36 12.73
N ASN A 12 14.76 13.93 13.44
CA ASN A 12 14.78 15.37 13.70
C ASN A 12 14.95 16.18 12.42
N LYS A 13 15.83 15.73 11.50
CA LYS A 13 15.97 16.34 10.17
C LYS A 13 14.66 16.25 9.38
N ILE A 14 14.02 15.08 9.35
CA ILE A 14 12.72 14.88 8.67
C ILE A 14 11.63 15.77 9.28
N SER A 15 11.49 15.77 10.61
CA SER A 15 10.51 16.61 11.32
C SER A 15 10.71 18.09 11.02
N THR A 16 11.97 18.55 11.03
CA THR A 16 12.34 19.93 10.70
C THR A 16 12.04 20.25 9.23
N PHE A 17 12.40 19.35 8.33
CA PHE A 17 12.23 19.51 6.89
C PHE A 17 10.76 19.57 6.48
N LEU A 18 9.94 18.68 7.04
CA LEU A 18 8.50 18.65 6.80
C LEU A 18 7.72 19.67 7.64
N ASN A 19 8.37 20.27 8.63
CA ASN A 19 7.75 21.15 9.63
C ASN A 19 6.55 20.49 10.34
N ILE A 20 6.76 19.26 10.82
CA ILE A 20 5.77 18.45 11.54
C ILE A 20 6.35 17.89 12.84
N SER A 21 5.46 17.44 13.74
CA SER A 21 5.84 16.54 14.82
C SER A 21 5.54 15.11 14.38
N LEU A 22 6.55 14.24 14.38
CA LEU A 22 6.36 12.84 14.04
C LEU A 22 5.63 12.09 15.17
N PRO A 23 4.66 11.22 14.84
CA PRO A 23 4.03 10.35 15.83
C PRO A 23 5.06 9.50 16.57
N GLN A 24 4.90 9.37 17.89
CA GLN A 24 5.79 8.55 18.72
C GLN A 24 5.83 7.10 18.25
N GLU A 25 4.73 6.58 17.70
CA GLU A 25 4.65 5.23 17.15
C GLU A 25 5.60 5.02 15.96
N ILE A 26 5.75 6.04 15.10
CA ILE A 26 6.71 6.01 14.00
C ILE A 26 8.11 6.02 14.59
N MET A 27 8.43 6.97 15.48
CA MET A 27 9.76 7.06 16.10
C MET A 27 10.14 5.75 16.82
N ASN A 28 9.23 5.20 17.63
CA ASN A 28 9.43 3.95 18.37
C ASN A 28 9.62 2.74 17.47
N ALA A 29 9.01 2.72 16.27
CA ALA A 29 9.21 1.64 15.31
C ALA A 29 10.68 1.45 14.99
N PHE A 30 11.42 2.56 15.03
CA PHE A 30 12.83 2.58 14.80
C PHE A 30 13.65 2.61 16.10
N ASP A 31 13.15 2.26 17.27
CA ASP A 31 14.03 2.11 18.44
C ASP A 31 14.92 0.84 18.35
N ASN A 32 14.59 -0.11 17.45
CA ASN A 32 15.34 -1.35 17.28
C ASN A 32 16.50 -1.20 16.27
N PRO A 33 17.77 -1.09 16.70
CA PRO A 33 18.90 -0.75 15.83
C PRO A 33 19.16 -1.73 14.67
N ILE A 34 18.43 -2.84 14.58
CA ILE A 34 18.53 -3.82 13.50
C ILE A 34 18.24 -3.25 12.11
N TYR A 35 17.45 -2.18 11.96
CA TYR A 35 17.26 -1.53 10.64
C TYR A 35 18.44 -0.59 10.28
N LEU A 36 19.34 -0.24 11.22
CA LEU A 36 20.60 0.49 10.93
C LEU A 36 21.69 -0.42 10.36
N LYS A 37 21.39 -1.71 10.24
CA LYS A 37 22.28 -2.69 9.62
C LYS A 37 22.51 -2.32 8.15
N GLN A 38 23.75 -2.51 7.69
CA GLN A 38 24.20 -1.97 6.40
C GLN A 38 23.60 -2.75 5.23
N LYS A 39 23.80 -2.25 4.00
CA LYS A 39 23.40 -2.84 2.70
C LYS A 39 23.65 -4.37 2.55
N ASN A 40 24.50 -4.96 3.38
CA ASN A 40 24.82 -6.40 3.34
C ASN A 40 23.92 -7.26 4.23
N ASP A 41 23.07 -6.66 5.06
CA ASP A 41 22.19 -7.37 5.99
C ASP A 41 20.77 -7.56 5.43
N PHE A 42 20.36 -6.72 4.46
CA PHE A 42 19.08 -6.78 3.75
C PHE A 42 19.24 -6.24 2.33
N LEU A 43 18.45 -6.76 1.37
CA LEU A 43 18.40 -6.22 0.01
C LEU A 43 17.69 -4.85 -0.09
N VAL A 44 16.95 -4.46 0.95
CA VAL A 44 16.30 -3.15 1.08
C VAL A 44 16.97 -2.37 2.22
N ARG A 45 17.65 -1.26 1.90
CA ARG A 45 18.42 -0.44 2.86
C ARG A 45 17.73 0.88 3.18
N LEU A 46 18.07 1.49 4.32
CA LEU A 46 17.66 2.88 4.58
C LEU A 46 18.35 3.87 3.63
N LEU A 47 17.60 4.92 3.28
CA LEU A 47 18.11 6.11 2.62
C LEU A 47 18.83 7.03 3.63
N SER A 48 19.84 7.73 3.16
CA SER A 48 20.31 8.95 3.82
C SER A 48 19.22 10.02 3.78
N PHE A 49 19.33 11.03 4.66
CA PHE A 49 18.37 12.14 4.67
C PHE A 49 18.34 12.87 3.32
N GLU A 50 19.51 13.07 2.72
CA GLU A 50 19.68 13.80 1.48
C GLU A 50 19.02 13.05 0.31
N GLU A 51 19.24 11.73 0.18
CA GLU A 51 18.54 10.89 -0.82
C GLU A 51 17.02 10.90 -0.60
N ALA A 52 16.58 10.77 0.66
CA ALA A 52 15.16 10.76 0.99
C ALA A 52 14.46 12.09 0.70
N ALA A 53 15.13 13.22 0.99
CA ALA A 53 14.61 14.55 0.72
C ALA A 53 14.50 14.85 -0.78
N GLU A 54 15.47 14.39 -1.58
CA GLU A 54 15.42 14.50 -3.04
C GLU A 54 14.21 13.74 -3.60
N MET A 55 14.07 12.46 -3.23
CA MET A 55 12.94 11.64 -3.69
C MET A 55 11.59 12.18 -3.19
N TYR A 56 11.52 12.70 -1.96
CA TYR A 56 10.32 13.37 -1.46
C TYR A 56 9.95 14.59 -2.31
N SER A 57 10.94 15.37 -2.74
CA SER A 57 10.70 16.58 -3.54
C SER A 57 10.11 16.21 -4.91
N TYR A 58 10.62 15.13 -5.53
CA TYR A 58 10.02 14.55 -6.73
C TYR A 58 8.56 14.12 -6.51
N LEU A 59 8.27 13.35 -5.45
CA LEU A 59 6.88 12.92 -5.15
C LEU A 59 5.95 14.12 -4.99
N LYS A 60 6.42 15.17 -4.31
CA LYS A 60 5.63 16.36 -4.03
C LYS A 60 5.40 17.23 -5.26
N GLU A 61 6.44 17.46 -6.05
CA GLU A 61 6.41 18.42 -7.16
C GLU A 61 5.87 17.80 -8.45
N ASP A 62 6.28 16.58 -8.77
CA ASP A 62 5.96 15.92 -10.04
C ASP A 62 4.75 14.98 -9.93
N VAL A 63 4.53 14.38 -8.76
CA VAL A 63 3.43 13.42 -8.52
C VAL A 63 2.30 14.04 -7.68
N ASN A 64 2.47 15.25 -7.15
CA ASN A 64 1.50 15.94 -6.29
C ASN A 64 1.16 15.17 -5.00
N ILE A 65 2.12 14.39 -4.47
CA ILE A 65 1.97 13.61 -3.24
C ILE A 65 2.93 14.12 -2.18
N SER A 66 2.39 14.57 -1.05
CA SER A 66 3.17 15.18 0.03
C SER A 66 3.18 14.37 1.31
N GLU A 67 2.24 13.44 1.45
CA GLU A 67 1.96 12.72 2.69
C GLU A 67 2.96 11.60 2.95
N VAL A 68 3.65 11.13 1.90
CA VAL A 68 4.55 9.98 1.94
C VAL A 68 5.99 10.45 1.89
N PHE A 69 6.80 9.97 2.83
CA PHE A 69 8.24 10.20 2.86
C PHE A 69 8.99 8.88 2.60
N PRO A 70 9.86 8.82 1.59
CA PRO A 70 10.62 7.61 1.27
C PRO A 70 11.71 7.38 2.32
N LEU A 71 11.83 6.14 2.81
CA LEU A 71 12.79 5.80 3.87
C LEU A 71 13.71 4.63 3.51
N TRP A 72 13.28 3.72 2.64
CA TRP A 72 14.15 2.64 2.15
C TRP A 72 14.19 2.56 0.63
N THR A 73 15.22 1.90 0.12
CA THR A 73 15.40 1.59 -1.30
C THR A 73 16.09 0.24 -1.51
N ASP A 74 15.86 -0.37 -2.67
CA ASP A 74 16.61 -1.53 -3.17
C ASP A 74 17.81 -1.14 -4.06
N ASP A 75 18.11 0.17 -4.16
CA ASP A 75 19.11 0.75 -5.08
C ASP A 75 18.81 0.56 -6.59
N ASN A 76 17.60 0.11 -6.95
CA ASN A 76 17.13 -0.07 -8.33
C ASN A 76 15.88 0.75 -8.61
N SER A 77 15.83 1.98 -8.07
CA SER A 77 14.72 2.93 -8.24
C SER A 77 13.38 2.44 -7.67
N ASN A 78 13.40 1.49 -6.73
CA ASN A 78 12.24 1.15 -5.91
C ASN A 78 12.46 1.66 -4.49
N TYR A 79 11.37 2.15 -3.88
CA TYR A 79 11.41 2.70 -2.55
C TYR A 79 10.32 2.13 -1.65
N VAL A 80 10.52 2.25 -0.35
CA VAL A 80 9.50 2.02 0.66
C VAL A 80 9.23 3.35 1.35
N GLY A 81 7.99 3.81 1.24
CA GLY A 81 7.53 5.08 1.79
C GLY A 81 6.70 4.89 3.06
N VAL A 82 6.73 5.90 3.93
CA VAL A 82 5.88 5.97 5.12
C VAL A 82 5.02 7.20 5.02
N TYR A 83 3.72 7.02 5.25
CA TYR A 83 2.79 8.14 5.43
C TYR A 83 3.14 8.89 6.71
N MET A 84 3.70 10.09 6.59
CA MET A 84 4.15 10.91 7.72
C MET A 84 3.01 11.72 8.33
N PHE A 85 1.98 12.01 7.55
CA PHE A 85 0.79 12.75 7.99
C PHE A 85 -0.43 12.40 7.12
N GLY A 86 -1.60 12.88 7.54
CA GLY A 86 -2.88 12.58 6.89
C GLY A 86 -3.57 11.32 7.41
N LEU A 87 -4.60 10.85 6.72
CA LEU A 87 -5.48 9.77 7.18
C LEU A 87 -4.80 8.39 7.23
N LEU A 88 -3.67 8.26 6.53
CA LEU A 88 -2.91 7.02 6.42
C LEU A 88 -1.63 7.06 7.25
N THR A 89 -1.45 8.06 8.12
CA THR A 89 -0.25 8.25 8.96
C THR A 89 0.22 6.94 9.59
N GLY A 90 1.52 6.68 9.50
CA GLY A 90 2.18 5.49 10.03
C GLY A 90 2.17 4.29 9.08
N ARG A 91 1.26 4.24 8.10
CA ARG A 91 1.21 3.15 7.11
C ARG A 91 2.38 3.22 6.15
N VAL A 92 2.72 2.06 5.61
CA VAL A 92 3.86 1.89 4.71
C VAL A 92 3.34 1.55 3.32
N CYS A 93 3.87 2.20 2.30
CA CYS A 93 3.59 1.89 0.89
C CYS A 93 4.88 1.57 0.13
N PHE A 94 4.71 0.98 -1.03
CA PHE A 94 5.77 0.68 -1.96
C PHE A 94 5.73 1.72 -3.08
N ILE A 95 6.89 2.22 -3.49
CA ILE A 95 6.99 3.26 -4.52
C ILE A 95 7.81 2.67 -5.66
N ASN A 96 7.15 2.41 -6.77
CA ASN A 96 7.79 2.06 -8.04
C ASN A 96 7.81 3.32 -8.92
N HIS A 97 8.98 3.66 -9.44
CA HIS A 97 9.17 4.83 -10.30
C HIS A 97 8.52 4.71 -11.68
N GLU A 98 8.19 3.49 -12.14
CA GLU A 98 7.49 3.27 -13.41
C GLU A 98 5.96 3.41 -13.28
N GLU A 99 5.41 2.95 -12.15
CA GLU A 99 3.97 2.96 -11.88
C GLU A 99 3.72 3.23 -10.39
N ILE A 100 3.17 4.41 -10.09
CA ILE A 100 2.99 4.86 -8.71
C ILE A 100 1.67 4.34 -8.15
N ASP A 101 1.76 3.33 -7.29
CA ASP A 101 0.66 2.86 -6.43
C ASP A 101 1.08 3.01 -4.96
N LEU A 102 0.57 4.05 -4.31
CA LEU A 102 0.89 4.33 -2.90
C LEU A 102 -0.10 3.67 -1.93
N SER A 103 -0.91 2.73 -2.38
CA SER A 103 -1.77 2.00 -1.46
C SER A 103 -0.94 1.36 -0.32
N PRO A 104 -1.45 1.38 0.92
CA PRO A 104 -0.76 0.75 2.03
C PRO A 104 -0.44 -0.71 1.75
N VAL A 105 0.82 -1.09 1.93
CA VAL A 105 1.34 -2.46 1.86
C VAL A 105 1.50 -3.05 3.26
N TYR A 106 1.85 -2.23 4.25
CA TYR A 106 1.88 -2.60 5.67
C TYR A 106 1.11 -1.61 6.55
N PRO A 107 0.50 -2.07 7.65
CA PRO A 107 -0.27 -1.22 8.55
C PRO A 107 0.61 -0.22 9.31
N ASN A 108 1.87 -0.57 9.54
CA ASN A 108 2.84 0.25 10.25
C ASN A 108 4.27 -0.20 9.94
N VAL A 109 5.24 0.65 10.30
CA VAL A 109 6.67 0.38 10.12
C VAL A 109 7.12 -0.87 10.88
N GLN A 110 6.58 -1.15 12.07
CA GLN A 110 6.93 -2.33 12.84
C GLN A 110 6.66 -3.63 12.06
N THR A 111 5.56 -3.67 11.31
CA THR A 111 5.20 -4.84 10.48
C THR A 111 6.15 -4.99 9.29
N LEU A 112 6.58 -3.89 8.66
CA LEU A 112 7.63 -3.93 7.64
C LEU A 112 8.94 -4.49 8.22
N ILE A 113 9.39 -3.95 9.35
CA ILE A 113 10.64 -4.38 9.99
C ILE A 113 10.57 -5.87 10.33
N GLN A 114 9.47 -6.34 10.92
CA GLN A 114 9.29 -7.76 11.21
C GLN A 114 9.37 -8.61 9.93
N THR A 115 8.74 -8.16 8.84
CA THR A 115 8.80 -8.85 7.54
C THR A 115 10.23 -8.93 7.01
N LEU A 116 10.99 -7.84 7.07
CA LEU A 116 12.40 -7.81 6.66
C LEU A 116 13.25 -8.77 7.49
N LEU A 117 13.01 -8.84 8.80
CA LEU A 117 13.72 -9.74 9.71
C LEU A 117 13.43 -11.21 9.44
N GLU A 118 12.20 -11.54 9.07
CA GLU A 118 11.78 -12.89 8.72
C GLU A 118 12.23 -13.31 7.31
N ASN A 119 12.49 -12.33 6.43
CA ASN A 119 12.81 -12.55 5.02
C ASN A 119 14.04 -11.72 4.57
N PRO A 120 15.22 -11.92 5.18
CA PRO A 120 16.39 -11.06 4.94
C PRO A 120 16.93 -11.12 3.50
N GLU A 121 16.70 -12.24 2.81
CA GLU A 121 17.14 -12.49 1.43
C GLU A 121 16.09 -12.08 0.38
N SER A 122 14.89 -11.67 0.79
CA SER A 122 13.85 -11.24 -0.15
C SER A 122 14.14 -9.84 -0.65
N ASP A 123 14.07 -9.67 -1.97
CA ASP A 123 14.11 -8.35 -2.58
C ASP A 123 12.76 -7.62 -2.45
N TRP A 124 12.71 -6.38 -2.92
CA TRP A 124 11.51 -5.54 -2.85
C TRP A 124 10.27 -6.18 -3.50
N TYR A 125 10.42 -6.97 -4.56
CA TYR A 125 9.31 -7.61 -5.26
C TYR A 125 8.81 -8.85 -4.53
N GLU A 126 9.72 -9.58 -3.88
CA GLU A 126 9.42 -10.83 -3.19
C GLU A 126 8.94 -10.65 -1.74
N LEU A 127 9.13 -9.46 -1.15
CA LEU A 127 8.73 -9.19 0.23
C LEU A 127 7.23 -9.48 0.47
N PRO A 128 6.90 -10.35 1.45
CA PRO A 128 5.51 -10.67 1.78
C PRO A 128 4.71 -9.43 2.19
N ARG A 129 3.62 -9.14 1.47
CA ARG A 129 2.78 -7.97 1.73
C ARG A 129 1.69 -8.27 2.76
N TYR A 130 1.38 -7.29 3.61
CA TYR A 130 0.27 -7.41 4.57
C TYR A 130 -1.09 -7.14 3.93
N TYR A 131 -1.15 -6.14 3.04
CA TYR A 131 -2.34 -5.82 2.25
C TYR A 131 -2.22 -6.34 0.80
N PRO A 132 -3.35 -6.68 0.15
CA PRO A 132 -4.67 -6.86 0.76
C PRO A 132 -4.69 -8.04 1.76
N GLN A 133 -5.46 -7.91 2.84
CA GLN A 133 -5.49 -8.92 3.90
C GLN A 133 -6.12 -10.24 3.40
N PRO A 134 -5.59 -11.42 3.74
CA PRO A 134 -6.24 -12.68 3.42
C PRO A 134 -7.58 -12.82 4.16
N LYS A 135 -8.46 -13.71 3.67
CA LYS A 135 -9.81 -13.93 4.22
C LYS A 135 -9.78 -14.37 5.69
N GLU A 136 -8.73 -15.08 6.07
CA GLU A 136 -8.52 -15.68 7.39
C GLU A 136 -7.90 -14.71 8.40
N HIS A 137 -7.67 -13.45 8.03
CA HIS A 137 -7.06 -12.47 8.92
C HIS A 137 -8.00 -12.13 10.10
N THR A 138 -7.46 -12.11 11.32
CA THR A 138 -8.25 -12.04 12.57
C THR A 138 -7.90 -10.87 13.50
N ASP A 139 -6.99 -9.97 13.12
CA ASP A 139 -6.68 -8.81 13.95
C ASP A 139 -7.84 -7.79 13.95
N LYS A 140 -8.66 -7.87 14.99
CA LYS A 140 -9.84 -7.00 15.15
C LYS A 140 -9.48 -5.54 15.35
N LEU A 141 -8.33 -5.24 15.96
CA LEU A 141 -7.91 -3.85 16.19
C LEU A 141 -7.49 -3.22 14.87
N GLN A 142 -6.64 -3.92 14.11
CA GLN A 142 -6.21 -3.46 12.80
C GLN A 142 -7.41 -3.30 11.85
N LEU A 143 -8.32 -4.27 11.81
CA LEU A 143 -9.55 -4.18 11.02
C LEU A 143 -10.39 -2.95 11.37
N LYS A 144 -10.49 -2.58 12.66
CA LYS A 144 -11.22 -1.39 13.08
C LYS A 144 -10.53 -0.11 12.57
N GLN A 145 -9.21 -0.04 12.66
CA GLN A 145 -8.41 1.09 12.17
C GLN A 145 -8.50 1.21 10.64
N ASP A 146 -8.46 0.09 9.92
CA ASP A 146 -8.62 0.05 8.46
C ASP A 146 -10.00 0.56 8.03
N VAL A 147 -11.07 0.07 8.68
CA VAL A 147 -12.43 0.52 8.39
C VAL A 147 -12.60 2.01 8.71
N GLN A 148 -12.00 2.52 9.79
CA GLN A 148 -12.03 3.93 10.09
C GLN A 148 -11.33 4.75 8.99
N ALA A 149 -10.11 4.38 8.61
CA ALA A 149 -9.36 5.06 7.55
C ALA A 149 -10.12 5.05 6.21
N ILE A 150 -10.78 3.93 5.86
CA ILE A 150 -11.61 3.82 4.67
C ILE A 150 -12.77 4.83 4.69
N GLU A 151 -13.47 4.97 5.81
CA GLU A 151 -14.61 5.90 5.89
C GLU A 151 -14.16 7.37 5.85
N GLU A 152 -13.01 7.69 6.43
CA GLU A 152 -12.41 9.02 6.33
C GLU A 152 -11.94 9.32 4.88
N LEU A 153 -11.28 8.38 4.21
CA LEU A 153 -10.89 8.50 2.80
C LEU A 153 -12.11 8.68 1.88
N LYS A 154 -13.19 7.92 2.11
CA LYS A 154 -14.45 8.08 1.37
C LYS A 154 -15.09 9.45 1.57
N ASN A 155 -14.88 10.09 2.71
CA ASN A 155 -15.34 11.46 2.91
C ASN A 155 -14.51 12.46 2.11
N LEU A 156 -13.18 12.27 2.02
CA LEU A 156 -12.34 13.10 1.14
C LEU A 156 -12.70 12.92 -0.34
N LEU A 157 -13.00 11.69 -0.78
CA LEU A 157 -13.41 11.39 -2.15
C LEU A 157 -14.72 12.07 -2.59
N LYS A 158 -15.49 12.65 -1.66
CA LYS A 158 -16.68 13.46 -1.99
C LYS A 158 -16.34 14.90 -2.37
N ASN A 159 -15.10 15.33 -2.16
CA ASN A 159 -14.67 16.68 -2.55
C ASN A 159 -14.59 16.78 -4.08
N PRO A 160 -15.40 17.63 -4.73
CA PRO A 160 -15.39 17.77 -6.19
C PRO A 160 -14.10 18.44 -6.71
N GLU A 161 -13.36 19.13 -5.85
CA GLU A 161 -12.08 19.77 -6.19
C GLU A 161 -10.88 18.85 -5.91
N LEU A 162 -11.12 17.57 -5.64
CA LEU A 162 -10.04 16.61 -5.45
C LEU A 162 -9.34 16.34 -6.77
N ASP A 163 -8.03 16.55 -6.78
CA ASP A 163 -7.17 16.21 -7.90
C ASP A 163 -7.29 14.73 -8.29
N GLU A 164 -7.27 14.43 -9.58
CA GLU A 164 -7.56 13.09 -10.10
C GLU A 164 -6.51 12.06 -9.64
N GLU A 165 -5.23 12.44 -9.60
CA GLU A 165 -4.16 11.59 -9.10
C GLU A 165 -4.42 11.22 -7.63
N LYS A 166 -4.74 12.22 -6.78
CA LYS A 166 -5.09 11.98 -5.37
C LYS A 166 -6.35 11.13 -5.22
N ARG A 167 -7.36 11.34 -6.08
CA ARG A 167 -8.58 10.52 -6.10
C ARG A 167 -8.22 9.05 -6.34
N THR A 168 -7.39 8.77 -7.33
CA THR A 168 -6.95 7.42 -7.69
C THR A 168 -6.14 6.78 -6.56
N GLN A 169 -5.17 7.48 -5.97
CA GLN A 169 -4.39 6.97 -4.83
C GLN A 169 -5.25 6.70 -3.59
N TYR A 170 -6.26 7.52 -3.31
CA TYR A 170 -7.20 7.28 -2.22
C TYR A 170 -8.11 6.08 -2.51
N LEU A 171 -8.53 5.87 -3.76
CA LEU A 171 -9.30 4.68 -4.13
C LEU A 171 -8.47 3.41 -4.05
N PHE A 172 -7.20 3.45 -4.46
CA PHE A 172 -6.26 2.34 -4.28
C PHE A 172 -6.11 1.98 -2.81
N SER A 173 -5.96 3.00 -1.96
CA SER A 173 -5.89 2.83 -0.51
C SER A 173 -7.18 2.22 0.05
N VAL A 174 -8.35 2.71 -0.36
CA VAL A 174 -9.65 2.13 0.03
C VAL A 174 -9.72 0.66 -0.36
N MET A 175 -9.30 0.30 -1.57
CA MET A 175 -9.35 -1.07 -2.06
C MET A 175 -8.37 -1.99 -1.31
N ALA A 176 -7.13 -1.56 -1.07
CA ALA A 176 -6.12 -2.33 -0.35
C ALA A 176 -6.52 -2.61 1.11
N LEU A 177 -7.13 -1.62 1.78
CA LEU A 177 -7.56 -1.74 3.17
C LEU A 177 -8.91 -2.47 3.34
N THR A 178 -9.71 -2.61 2.28
CA THR A 178 -11.06 -3.16 2.39
C THR A 178 -11.01 -4.63 2.82
N PRO A 179 -11.57 -4.98 3.99
CA PRO A 179 -11.54 -6.36 4.46
C PRO A 179 -12.47 -7.24 3.63
N TYR A 180 -12.21 -8.55 3.63
CA TYR A 180 -12.98 -9.53 2.87
C TYR A 180 -14.50 -9.39 3.03
N THR A 181 -14.96 -9.16 4.27
CA THR A 181 -16.40 -9.03 4.59
C THR A 181 -17.07 -7.80 3.96
N GLN A 182 -16.28 -6.86 3.43
CA GLN A 182 -16.76 -5.63 2.81
C GLN A 182 -16.44 -5.54 1.31
N LEU A 183 -15.93 -6.60 0.68
CA LEU A 183 -15.56 -6.59 -0.76
C LEU A 183 -16.71 -6.25 -1.72
N HIS A 184 -17.97 -6.45 -1.31
CA HIS A 184 -19.12 -5.97 -2.09
C HIS A 184 -19.07 -4.46 -2.36
N LYS A 185 -18.40 -3.68 -1.50
CA LYS A 185 -18.21 -2.23 -1.67
C LYS A 185 -17.20 -1.87 -2.77
N ILE A 186 -16.35 -2.81 -3.21
CA ILE A 186 -15.40 -2.59 -4.32
C ILE A 186 -16.08 -2.80 -5.67
N ILE A 187 -17.16 -3.59 -5.76
CA ILE A 187 -17.83 -3.92 -7.03
C ILE A 187 -18.17 -2.67 -7.87
N PRO A 188 -18.70 -1.56 -7.30
CA PRO A 188 -18.97 -0.35 -8.08
C PRO A 188 -17.74 0.25 -8.76
N LEU A 189 -16.53 0.06 -8.21
CA LEU A 189 -15.28 0.58 -8.78
C LEU A 189 -14.88 -0.12 -10.08
N LEU A 190 -15.48 -1.27 -10.40
CA LEU A 190 -15.36 -1.90 -11.72
C LEU A 190 -16.00 -1.06 -12.84
N GLU A 191 -16.78 -0.04 -12.50
CA GLU A 191 -17.41 0.90 -13.45
C GLU A 191 -16.72 2.27 -13.47
N ASP A 192 -15.63 2.44 -12.71
CA ASP A 192 -14.92 3.73 -12.66
C ASP A 192 -14.39 4.12 -14.05
N SER A 193 -14.41 5.42 -14.32
CA SER A 193 -13.93 5.99 -15.58
C SER A 193 -12.41 5.93 -15.70
N ASP A 194 -11.69 5.84 -14.59
CA ASP A 194 -10.25 5.61 -14.59
C ASP A 194 -9.96 4.11 -14.79
N MET A 195 -9.18 3.81 -15.85
CA MET A 195 -8.78 2.46 -16.20
C MET A 195 -7.97 1.76 -15.10
N TRP A 196 -7.16 2.52 -14.35
CA TRP A 196 -6.31 1.99 -13.28
C TRP A 196 -7.14 1.66 -12.04
N VAL A 197 -8.16 2.46 -11.73
CA VAL A 197 -9.14 2.13 -10.68
C VAL A 197 -9.91 0.86 -11.04
N GLN A 198 -10.38 0.75 -12.29
CA GLN A 198 -11.09 -0.44 -12.77
C GLN A 198 -10.20 -1.70 -12.72
N GLU A 199 -8.94 -1.58 -13.15
CA GLU A 199 -7.93 -2.63 -13.06
C GLU A 199 -7.73 -3.07 -11.61
N ARG A 200 -7.40 -2.14 -10.72
CA ARG A 200 -7.11 -2.42 -9.32
C ARG A 200 -8.30 -3.06 -8.60
N ALA A 201 -9.52 -2.61 -8.90
CA ALA A 201 -10.74 -3.24 -8.38
C ALA A 201 -10.85 -4.71 -8.81
N ALA A 202 -10.54 -5.03 -10.07
CA ALA A 202 -10.54 -6.39 -10.57
C ALA A 202 -9.44 -7.24 -9.91
N GLU A 203 -8.24 -6.70 -9.72
CA GLU A 203 -7.14 -7.39 -9.05
C GLU A 203 -7.49 -7.81 -7.63
N ILE A 204 -8.04 -6.89 -6.82
CA ILE A 204 -8.40 -7.13 -5.42
C ILE A 204 -9.51 -8.18 -5.33
N LEU A 205 -10.58 -8.04 -6.12
CA LEU A 205 -11.66 -9.04 -6.18
C LEU A 205 -11.14 -10.41 -6.63
N GLY A 206 -10.18 -10.43 -7.55
CA GLY A 206 -9.49 -11.63 -8.02
C GLY A 206 -8.59 -12.27 -6.97
N PHE A 207 -7.81 -11.48 -6.22
CA PHE A 207 -6.98 -11.92 -5.10
C PHE A 207 -7.80 -12.71 -4.08
N HIS A 208 -8.94 -12.15 -3.66
CA HIS A 208 -9.84 -12.79 -2.71
C HIS A 208 -10.74 -13.88 -3.31
N ARG A 209 -10.64 -14.12 -4.63
CA ARG A 209 -11.51 -15.04 -5.38
C ARG A 209 -13.00 -14.79 -5.09
N TYR A 210 -13.40 -13.51 -5.07
CA TYR A 210 -14.71 -13.08 -4.60
C TYR A 210 -15.82 -13.42 -5.60
N ILE A 211 -16.44 -14.60 -5.42
CA ILE A 211 -17.49 -15.15 -6.31
C ILE A 211 -18.62 -14.16 -6.63
N PRO A 212 -19.15 -13.34 -5.70
CA PRO A 212 -20.24 -12.41 -6.02
C PRO A 212 -19.90 -11.38 -7.10
N ALA A 213 -18.61 -11.06 -7.32
CA ALA A 213 -18.21 -10.12 -8.37
C ALA A 213 -18.19 -10.74 -9.78
N ARG A 214 -18.41 -12.05 -9.93
CA ARG A 214 -18.21 -12.78 -11.20
C ARG A 214 -19.00 -12.20 -12.37
N GLU A 215 -20.24 -11.80 -12.14
CA GLU A 215 -21.07 -11.22 -13.20
C GLU A 215 -20.49 -9.90 -13.69
N LYS A 216 -20.17 -8.99 -12.76
CA LYS A 216 -19.58 -7.69 -13.08
C LYS A 216 -18.21 -7.81 -13.73
N LEU A 217 -17.37 -8.72 -13.26
CA LEU A 217 -16.07 -9.02 -13.89
C LEU A 217 -16.22 -9.57 -15.32
N ASN A 218 -17.22 -10.42 -15.61
CA ASN A 218 -17.48 -10.83 -16.99
C ASN A 218 -17.88 -9.64 -17.85
N TRP A 219 -18.71 -8.72 -17.34
CA TRP A 219 -19.06 -7.51 -18.06
C TRP A 219 -17.83 -6.65 -18.36
N VAL A 220 -16.95 -6.42 -17.39
CA VAL A 220 -15.69 -5.66 -17.57
C VAL A 220 -14.76 -6.36 -18.56
N LYS A 221 -14.63 -7.68 -18.50
CA LYS A 221 -13.81 -8.44 -19.45
C LYS A 221 -14.24 -8.22 -20.92
N GLU A 222 -15.54 -8.06 -21.18
CA GLU A 222 -16.04 -7.80 -22.54
C GLU A 222 -16.03 -6.31 -22.91
N HIS A 223 -16.43 -5.43 -21.98
CA HIS A 223 -16.77 -4.02 -22.26
C HIS A 223 -15.88 -2.98 -21.56
N GLY A 224 -15.02 -3.40 -20.64
CA GLY A 224 -14.14 -2.52 -19.86
C GLY A 224 -13.03 -1.87 -20.68
N GLN A 225 -12.15 -1.16 -19.99
CA GLN A 225 -10.96 -0.53 -20.58
C GLN A 225 -9.84 -1.57 -20.74
N HIS A 226 -8.79 -1.25 -21.51
CA HIS A 226 -7.76 -2.24 -21.89
C HIS A 226 -7.21 -3.04 -20.70
N ASN A 227 -6.70 -2.34 -19.68
CA ASN A 227 -6.17 -2.99 -18.48
C ASN A 227 -7.26 -3.67 -17.65
N GLY A 228 -8.40 -3.01 -17.46
CA GLY A 228 -9.56 -3.57 -16.77
C GLY A 228 -10.02 -4.91 -17.37
N LYS A 229 -9.99 -5.07 -18.70
CA LYS A 229 -10.31 -6.35 -19.38
C LYS A 229 -9.34 -7.45 -18.99
N MET A 230 -8.03 -7.18 -19.06
CA MET A 230 -6.99 -8.16 -18.73
C MET A 230 -7.08 -8.58 -17.26
N SER A 231 -7.19 -7.62 -16.36
CA SER A 231 -7.27 -7.86 -14.91
C SER A 231 -8.58 -8.56 -14.52
N ALA A 232 -9.70 -8.25 -15.18
CA ALA A 232 -10.95 -8.98 -15.01
C ALA A 232 -10.85 -10.44 -15.49
N GLU A 233 -10.14 -10.70 -16.60
CA GLU A 233 -9.92 -12.07 -17.08
C GLU A 233 -9.10 -12.89 -16.06
N LEU A 234 -8.02 -12.31 -15.53
CA LEU A 234 -7.19 -12.95 -14.50
C LEU A 234 -7.99 -13.20 -13.22
N ALA A 235 -8.78 -12.23 -12.76
CA ALA A 235 -9.65 -12.37 -11.62
C ALA A 235 -10.66 -13.52 -11.80
N LEU A 236 -11.30 -13.62 -12.97
CA LEU A 236 -12.22 -14.70 -13.30
C LEU A 236 -11.53 -16.07 -13.33
N LYS A 237 -10.29 -16.17 -13.83
CA LYS A 237 -9.49 -17.40 -13.76
C LYS A 237 -9.29 -17.85 -12.31
N ARG A 238 -8.92 -16.93 -11.41
CA ARG A 238 -8.75 -17.21 -9.97
C ARG A 238 -10.07 -17.65 -9.30
N ILE A 239 -11.18 -16.98 -9.60
CA ILE A 239 -12.52 -17.34 -9.08
C ILE A 239 -12.95 -18.74 -9.54
N ARG A 240 -12.68 -19.13 -10.79
CA ARG A 240 -13.00 -20.47 -11.30
C ARG A 240 -12.26 -21.58 -10.54
N MET A 241 -11.01 -21.34 -10.13
CA MET A 241 -10.25 -22.30 -9.33
C MET A 241 -10.90 -22.53 -7.96
N GLU A 242 -11.41 -21.47 -7.33
CA GLU A 242 -12.12 -21.57 -6.06
C GLU A 242 -13.39 -22.43 -6.15
N LEU A 243 -14.20 -22.21 -7.20
CA LEU A 243 -15.41 -23.00 -7.44
C LEU A 243 -15.11 -24.49 -7.65
N LYS A 244 -14.03 -24.81 -8.37
CA LYS A 244 -13.57 -26.20 -8.54
C LYS A 244 -13.21 -26.83 -7.19
N ASN A 245 -12.47 -26.10 -6.34
CA ASN A 245 -12.09 -26.59 -5.02
C ASN A 245 -13.30 -26.81 -4.10
N GLN A 246 -14.32 -25.95 -4.17
CA GLN A 246 -15.56 -26.11 -3.40
C GLN A 246 -16.40 -27.30 -3.87
N ASN A 247 -16.37 -27.64 -5.16
CA ASN A 247 -17.07 -28.80 -5.70
C ASN A 247 -16.37 -30.14 -5.40
N ILE A 248 -15.05 -30.14 -5.20
CA ILE A 248 -14.30 -31.34 -4.81
C ILE A 248 -14.47 -31.68 -3.31
N LYS A 249 -14.78 -30.67 -2.48
CA LYS A 249 -14.98 -30.82 -1.03
C LYS A 249 -16.42 -31.19 -0.62
N LYS A 250 -17.34 -31.32 -1.58
CA LYS A 250 -18.73 -31.74 -1.37
C LYS A 250 -18.91 -33.18 -1.81
#